data_AF-A0A749PCU2-F1
#
_entry.id   AF-A0A749PCU2-F1
#
_cell.length_a   1.000
_cell.length_b   1.000
_cell.length_c   1.000
_cell.angle_alpha   90.00
_cell.angle_beta   90.00
_cell.angle_gamma   90.00
#
_symmetry.space_group_name_H-M   'P 1'
#
loop_
_entity.id
_entity.type
_entity.pdbx_description
1 polymer ?
#
loop_
_entity_poly.entity_id
_entity_poly.type
_entity_poly.pdbx_seq_one_letter_code
_entity_poly.pdbx_strand_id
1 'polypeptide(L)'
;MVYIMPITIGRGFLKSEMFSQSAISQRSFFTLLWEKIKDFFCDTQRSTADQYIKELCDVASPPDAQRLFDLFCVLYELSSPSCRGNFHFQHYKDAECQYTNLCIKDGEDIPLCIMIRQDHYYYEIMNRTVLCVDTQSAHLKRYSDINIKASTYVCEPLCCLFPERLQLSLSGGITFPVDLKNIEETLIAMAEKGNLCDWKEQERKAAISSRINLGIAQAGVTAIDDAIKNKIAAKVIENTNLKNAAFEPNYAQSSVTQIVYSCLFKNEILMNMLEESSSHGLLCLNELTEYVALQVHNSFFLKIYLHSLKQQKMRLITRVDHTINSMDLQSPGNTKTL
;
A
#
# COMPACT_ATOMS: atom_id res chain seq x y z
N MET A 1 4.72 38.51 34.30
CA MET A 1 4.55 37.04 34.30
C MET A 1 3.15 36.74 33.84
N VAL A 2 2.99 36.34 32.58
CA VAL A 2 1.70 35.97 32.00
C VAL A 2 1.62 34.44 32.06
N TYR A 3 0.63 33.94 32.81
CA TYR A 3 0.31 32.52 32.87
C TYR A 3 -0.33 32.10 31.54
N ILE A 4 0.31 31.17 30.81
CA ILE A 4 -0.28 30.49 29.65
C ILE A 4 -0.78 29.14 30.16
N MET A 5 -2.11 28.94 30.18
CA MET A 5 -2.70 27.64 30.48
C MET A 5 -2.46 26.68 29.32
N PRO A 6 -2.06 25.42 29.57
CA PRO A 6 -2.02 24.39 28.55
C PRO A 6 -3.46 23.99 28.17
N ILE A 7 -3.79 24.07 26.88
CA ILE A 7 -5.04 23.52 26.36
C ILE A 7 -4.88 22.00 26.35
N THR A 8 -5.44 21.35 27.36
CA THR A 8 -5.62 19.90 27.40
C THR A 8 -6.75 19.53 26.44
N ILE A 9 -6.43 19.05 25.24
CA ILE A 9 -7.43 18.43 24.37
C ILE A 9 -7.78 17.07 24.99
N GLY A 10 -8.92 17.02 25.68
CA GLY A 10 -9.41 15.82 26.32
C GLY A 10 -9.67 14.71 25.30
N ARG A 11 -9.32 13.48 25.67
CA ARG A 11 -9.75 12.22 25.05
C ARG A 11 -11.28 12.08 25.16
N GLY A 12 -12.01 12.87 24.39
CA GLY A 12 -13.43 12.68 24.15
C GLY A 12 -13.57 11.85 22.89
N PHE A 13 -14.06 10.62 23.05
CA PHE A 13 -14.50 9.72 22.00
C PHE A 13 -15.10 10.47 20.80
N LEU A 14 -14.34 10.58 19.70
CA LEU A 14 -14.93 10.69 18.38
C LEU A 14 -15.56 9.32 18.10
N LYS A 15 -16.79 9.11 18.60
CA LYS A 15 -17.71 8.19 17.96
C LYS A 15 -17.66 8.54 16.49
N SER A 16 -17.32 7.57 15.65
CA SER A 16 -17.48 7.65 14.21
C SER A 16 -18.92 8.03 13.92
N GLU A 17 -19.20 9.33 13.83
CA GLU A 17 -20.33 9.82 13.06
C GLU A 17 -19.95 9.48 11.63
N MET A 18 -20.26 8.26 11.22
CA MET A 18 -20.51 7.96 9.82
C MET A 18 -21.68 8.85 9.43
N PHE A 19 -21.38 10.09 9.05
CA PHE A 19 -22.33 10.97 8.42
C PHE A 19 -22.94 10.17 7.27
N SER A 20 -24.25 9.97 7.32
CA SER A 20 -25.00 9.36 6.23
C SER A 20 -24.89 10.29 5.03
N GLN A 21 -23.83 10.12 4.25
CA GLN A 21 -23.51 10.97 3.12
C GLN A 21 -24.33 10.51 1.91
N SER A 22 -25.43 11.24 1.66
CA SER A 22 -26.29 11.07 0.48
C SER A 22 -25.50 11.24 -0.83
N ALA A 23 -25.98 10.68 -1.96
CA ALA A 23 -25.38 10.86 -3.30
C ALA A 23 -25.19 12.34 -3.72
N ILE A 24 -25.84 13.27 -3.02
CA ILE A 24 -25.69 14.73 -3.16
C ILE A 24 -24.28 15.18 -2.69
N SER A 25 -23.68 14.54 -1.67
CA SER A 25 -22.34 14.89 -1.19
C SER A 25 -21.25 14.56 -2.22
N GLN A 26 -21.32 13.40 -2.89
CA GLN A 26 -20.35 12.98 -3.91
C GLN A 26 -20.28 13.96 -5.09
N ARG A 27 -21.45 14.29 -5.68
CA ARG A 27 -21.50 15.27 -6.78
C ARG A 27 -21.01 16.65 -6.32
N SER A 28 -21.31 17.04 -5.08
CA SER A 28 -20.86 18.32 -4.55
C SER A 28 -19.33 18.40 -4.43
N PHE A 29 -18.67 17.36 -3.91
CA PHE A 29 -17.21 17.34 -3.76
C PHE A 29 -16.49 17.29 -5.11
N PHE A 30 -16.97 16.46 -6.04
CA PHE A 30 -16.42 16.42 -7.40
C PHE A 30 -16.49 17.80 -8.07
N THR A 31 -17.67 18.42 -8.10
CA THR A 31 -17.83 19.72 -8.75
C THR A 31 -16.99 20.81 -8.08
N LEU A 32 -16.94 20.84 -6.75
CA LEU A 32 -16.12 21.82 -6.01
C LEU A 32 -14.63 21.70 -6.33
N LEU A 33 -14.10 20.47 -6.30
CA LEU A 33 -12.69 20.23 -6.62
C LEU A 33 -12.41 20.50 -8.10
N TRP A 34 -13.22 19.94 -8.99
CA TRP A 34 -13.04 20.05 -10.43
C TRP A 34 -13.01 21.50 -10.89
N GLU A 35 -13.98 22.32 -10.49
CA GLU A 35 -14.03 23.73 -10.93
C GLU A 35 -12.79 24.53 -10.53
N LYS A 36 -12.08 24.13 -9.46
CA LYS A 36 -10.85 24.77 -9.00
C LYS A 36 -9.60 24.30 -9.74
N ILE A 37 -9.51 23.02 -10.08
CA ILE A 37 -8.27 22.44 -10.63
C ILE A 37 -8.37 22.03 -12.09
N LYS A 38 -9.55 22.14 -12.72
CA LYS A 38 -9.79 21.68 -14.10
C LYS A 38 -8.87 22.31 -15.13
N ASP A 39 -8.42 23.54 -14.90
CA ASP A 39 -7.57 24.30 -15.82
C ASP A 39 -6.07 23.99 -15.61
N PHE A 40 -5.73 23.14 -14.63
CA PHE A 40 -4.37 22.63 -14.46
C PHE A 40 -4.04 21.58 -15.53
N PHE A 41 -5.05 20.95 -16.12
CA PHE A 41 -4.90 19.86 -17.09
C PHE A 41 -5.13 20.36 -18.51
N CYS A 42 -4.28 19.96 -19.44
CA CYS A 42 -4.50 20.21 -20.86
C CYS A 42 -5.68 19.36 -21.38
N ASP A 43 -6.32 19.79 -22.49
CA ASP A 43 -7.55 19.17 -22.99
C ASP A 43 -7.42 17.66 -23.24
N THR A 44 -6.26 17.18 -23.68
CA THR A 44 -5.99 15.75 -23.92
C THR A 44 -5.89 14.91 -22.64
N GLN A 45 -5.54 15.53 -21.52
CA GLN A 45 -5.38 14.86 -20.22
C GLN A 45 -6.58 15.10 -19.29
N ARG A 46 -7.41 16.11 -19.58
CA ARG A 46 -8.58 16.51 -18.80
C ARG A 46 -9.56 15.37 -18.55
N SER A 47 -9.86 14.55 -19.56
CA SER A 47 -10.76 13.39 -19.41
C SER A 47 -10.20 12.30 -18.49
N THR A 48 -8.87 12.19 -18.42
CA THR A 48 -8.19 11.22 -17.57
C THR A 48 -8.14 11.73 -16.13
N ALA A 49 -7.84 13.02 -15.93
CA ALA A 49 -7.89 13.66 -14.63
C ALA A 49 -9.30 13.62 -14.02
N ASP A 50 -10.34 13.87 -14.82
CA ASP A 50 -11.76 13.73 -14.43
C ASP A 50 -12.06 12.36 -13.81
N GLN A 51 -11.57 11.27 -14.41
CA GLN A 51 -11.80 9.91 -13.90
C GLN A 51 -11.14 9.70 -12.53
N TYR A 52 -9.91 10.19 -12.35
CA TYR A 52 -9.20 10.07 -11.07
C TYR A 52 -9.81 10.95 -9.98
N ILE A 53 -10.34 12.12 -10.32
CA ILE A 53 -11.05 12.99 -9.37
C ILE A 53 -12.40 12.38 -8.98
N LYS A 54 -13.10 11.73 -9.91
CA LYS A 54 -14.32 10.96 -9.58
C LYS A 54 -14.03 9.83 -8.59
N GLU A 55 -12.93 9.13 -8.78
CA GLU A 55 -12.49 8.09 -7.83
C GLU A 55 -12.14 8.69 -6.46
N LEU A 56 -11.43 9.82 -6.43
CA LEU A 56 -11.08 10.53 -5.20
C LEU A 56 -12.33 10.97 -4.42
N CYS A 57 -13.38 11.40 -5.12
CA CYS A 57 -14.63 11.86 -4.52
C CYS A 57 -15.69 10.75 -4.31
N ASP A 58 -15.37 9.49 -4.58
CA ASP A 58 -16.30 8.37 -4.37
C ASP A 58 -16.41 8.00 -2.89
N VAL A 59 -17.32 8.66 -2.19
CA VAL A 59 -17.63 8.40 -0.78
C VAL A 59 -18.20 6.99 -0.53
N ALA A 60 -18.82 6.36 -1.53
CA ALA A 60 -19.44 5.03 -1.36
C ALA A 60 -18.36 3.94 -1.35
N SER A 61 -17.25 4.20 -2.05
CA SER A 61 -16.08 3.34 -2.07
C SER A 61 -14.83 4.22 -1.94
N PRO A 62 -14.54 4.76 -0.74
CA PRO A 62 -13.46 5.72 -0.57
C PRO A 62 -12.09 5.08 -0.81
N PRO A 63 -11.13 5.83 -1.39
CA PRO A 63 -9.75 5.35 -1.54
C PRO A 63 -9.07 5.11 -0.19
N ASP A 64 -8.14 4.15 -0.15
CA ASP A 64 -7.23 3.97 1.00
C ASP A 64 -6.07 4.97 0.95
N ALA A 65 -5.28 5.07 2.03
CA ALA A 65 -4.17 6.02 2.12
C ALA A 65 -3.18 5.90 0.93
N GLN A 66 -2.86 4.67 0.53
CA GLN A 66 -2.00 4.40 -0.61
C GLN A 66 -2.62 4.90 -1.91
N ARG A 67 -3.91 4.59 -2.14
CA ARG A 67 -4.59 5.04 -3.34
C ARG A 67 -4.73 6.56 -3.38
N LEU A 68 -4.94 7.23 -2.25
CA LEU A 68 -4.95 8.69 -2.17
C LEU A 68 -3.60 9.29 -2.58
N PHE A 69 -2.48 8.75 -2.07
CA PHE A 69 -1.14 9.15 -2.51
C PHE A 69 -0.94 8.92 -4.01
N ASP A 70 -1.37 7.77 -4.52
CA ASP A 70 -1.25 7.45 -5.94
C ASP A 70 -2.03 8.44 -6.80
N LEU A 71 -3.28 8.73 -6.45
CA LEU A 71 -4.16 9.68 -7.12
C LEU A 71 -3.53 11.07 -7.13
N PHE A 72 -3.01 11.54 -5.99
CA PHE A 72 -2.31 12.83 -5.90
C PHE A 72 -1.15 12.92 -6.89
N CYS A 73 -0.28 11.91 -6.87
CA CYS A 73 0.86 11.85 -7.79
C CYS A 73 0.41 11.72 -9.26
N VAL A 74 -0.77 11.13 -9.57
CA VAL A 74 -1.24 11.01 -10.97
C VAL A 74 -1.71 12.37 -11.44
N LEU A 75 -2.46 13.08 -10.60
CA LEU A 75 -2.91 14.43 -10.90
C LEU A 75 -1.72 15.39 -11.07
N TYR A 76 -0.66 15.23 -10.27
CA TYR A 76 0.59 15.97 -10.47
C TYR A 76 1.18 15.73 -11.88
N GLU A 77 1.29 14.47 -12.31
CA GLU A 77 1.88 14.15 -13.61
C GLU A 77 1.02 14.59 -14.80
N LEU A 78 -0.30 14.50 -14.67
CA LEU A 78 -1.26 15.02 -15.67
C LEU A 78 -1.35 16.55 -15.65
N SER A 79 -0.81 17.22 -14.64
CA SER A 79 -0.86 18.68 -14.60
C SER A 79 0.15 19.30 -15.57
N SER A 80 -0.27 20.41 -16.17
CA SER A 80 0.58 21.23 -17.02
C SER A 80 1.81 21.67 -16.24
N PRO A 81 3.00 21.76 -16.87
CA PRO A 81 4.24 22.11 -16.17
C PRO A 81 4.15 23.39 -15.33
N SER A 82 3.39 24.39 -15.79
CA SER A 82 3.14 25.65 -15.07
C SER A 82 2.33 25.50 -13.79
N CYS A 83 1.52 24.44 -13.68
CA CYS A 83 0.64 24.19 -12.53
C CYS A 83 1.26 23.20 -11.54
N ARG A 84 2.38 22.56 -11.86
CA ARG A 84 3.06 21.62 -10.96
C ARG A 84 3.51 22.27 -9.64
N GLY A 85 3.81 23.57 -9.67
CA GLY A 85 4.14 24.35 -8.47
C GLY A 85 3.00 24.46 -7.45
N ASN A 86 1.76 24.15 -7.86
CA ASN A 86 0.58 24.16 -7.00
C ASN A 86 0.43 22.87 -6.19
N PHE A 87 1.21 21.82 -6.50
CA PHE A 87 1.22 20.56 -5.77
C PHE A 87 2.33 20.61 -4.72
N HIS A 88 1.93 20.53 -3.45
CA HIS A 88 2.82 20.63 -2.32
C HIS A 88 2.90 19.32 -1.56
N PHE A 89 4.13 18.84 -1.41
CA PHE A 89 4.49 17.72 -0.55
C PHE A 89 5.10 18.29 0.72
N GLN A 90 4.47 18.05 1.86
CA GLN A 90 4.97 18.48 3.16
C GLN A 90 5.10 17.26 4.05
N HIS A 91 6.34 16.85 4.30
CA HIS A 91 6.65 15.83 5.27
C HIS A 91 7.10 16.47 6.58
N TYR A 92 6.46 16.07 7.68
CA TYR A 92 6.84 16.46 9.02
C TYR A 92 7.26 15.22 9.80
N LYS A 93 8.43 15.30 10.44
CA LYS A 93 8.96 14.27 11.31
C LYS A 93 9.67 14.93 12.49
N ASP A 94 9.15 14.70 13.69
CA ASP A 94 9.84 14.99 14.94
C ASP A 94 9.82 13.74 15.85
N ALA A 95 10.18 13.92 17.13
CA ALA A 95 10.23 12.82 18.10
C ALA A 95 8.85 12.21 18.43
N GLU A 96 7.76 12.94 18.24
CA GLU A 96 6.41 12.58 18.71
C GLU A 96 5.40 12.38 17.56
N CYS A 97 5.65 13.01 16.42
CA CYS A 97 4.72 13.16 15.32
C CYS A 97 5.44 12.94 13.99
N GLN A 98 4.87 12.05 13.18
CA GLN A 98 5.26 11.89 11.80
C GLN A 98 4.03 11.89 10.92
N TYR A 99 4.03 12.79 9.94
CA TYR A 99 2.92 12.91 9.02
C TYR A 99 3.33 13.47 7.67
N THR A 100 2.50 13.18 6.68
CA THR A 100 2.61 13.79 5.38
C THR A 100 1.31 14.50 5.02
N ASN A 101 1.43 15.73 4.55
CA ASN A 101 0.36 16.46 3.90
C ASN A 101 0.66 16.56 2.40
N LEU A 102 -0.31 16.18 1.58
CA LEU A 102 -0.29 16.32 0.13
C LEU A 102 -1.38 17.32 -0.22
N CYS A 103 -1.02 18.57 -0.49
CA CYS A 103 -2.02 19.59 -0.77
C CYS A 103 -1.86 20.15 -2.19
N ILE A 104 -2.98 20.41 -2.85
CA ILE A 104 -3.04 21.28 -4.02
C ILE A 104 -3.44 22.67 -3.51
N LYS A 105 -2.68 23.71 -3.88
CA LYS A 105 -2.96 25.11 -3.52
C LYS A 105 -3.16 25.97 -4.76
N ASP A 106 -4.12 26.88 -4.71
CA ASP A 106 -4.36 27.87 -5.76
C ASP A 106 -4.50 29.25 -5.11
N GLY A 107 -3.39 29.97 -5.00
CA GLY A 107 -3.30 31.15 -4.15
C GLY A 107 -3.53 30.80 -2.68
N GLU A 108 -4.52 31.45 -2.05
CA GLU A 108 -4.92 31.19 -0.66
C GLU A 108 -5.85 29.97 -0.51
N ASP A 109 -6.42 29.49 -1.62
CA ASP A 109 -7.33 28.34 -1.58
C ASP A 109 -6.53 27.03 -1.51
N ILE A 110 -7.08 26.06 -0.77
CA ILE A 110 -6.58 24.67 -0.72
C ILE A 110 -7.66 23.74 -1.29
N PRO A 111 -7.73 23.58 -2.63
CA PRO A 111 -8.74 22.72 -3.26
C PRO A 111 -8.76 21.29 -2.74
N LEU A 112 -7.59 20.71 -2.49
CA LEU A 112 -7.43 19.36 -1.97
C LEU A 112 -6.31 19.37 -0.93
N CYS A 113 -6.53 18.75 0.22
CA CYS A 113 -5.43 18.32 1.05
C CYS A 113 -5.66 16.92 1.62
N ILE A 114 -4.70 16.04 1.40
CA ILE A 114 -4.67 14.66 1.92
C ILE A 114 -3.66 14.63 3.05
N MET A 115 -4.07 14.04 4.17
CA MET A 115 -3.33 14.00 5.39
C MET A 115 -3.13 12.55 5.82
N ILE A 116 -1.89 12.08 5.74
CA ILE A 116 -1.51 10.72 6.08
C ILE A 116 -0.77 10.77 7.42
N ARG A 117 -1.37 10.15 8.44
CA ARG A 117 -0.81 10.01 9.79
C ARG A 117 -0.43 8.55 10.03
N GLN A 118 0.19 8.27 11.17
CA GLN A 118 0.64 6.92 11.54
C GLN A 118 -0.52 5.93 11.69
N ASP A 119 -1.64 6.38 12.24
CA ASP A 119 -2.75 5.54 12.69
C ASP A 119 -4.08 5.83 12.01
N HIS A 120 -4.15 6.91 11.24
CA HIS A 120 -5.31 7.29 10.46
C HIS A 120 -4.89 8.11 9.25
N TYR A 121 -5.81 8.27 8.30
CA TYR A 121 -5.66 9.25 7.24
C TYR A 121 -7.01 9.94 7.02
N TYR A 122 -6.93 11.17 6.55
CA TYR A 122 -8.12 11.90 6.12
C TYR A 122 -7.79 12.80 4.96
N TYR A 123 -8.83 13.30 4.29
CA TYR A 123 -8.64 14.29 3.24
C TYR A 123 -9.80 15.26 3.19
N GLU A 124 -9.46 16.47 2.74
CA GLU A 124 -10.34 17.61 2.68
C GLU A 124 -10.42 18.11 1.24
N ILE A 125 -11.62 18.50 0.84
CA ILE A 125 -11.87 19.21 -0.42
C ILE A 125 -12.47 20.56 -0.06
N MET A 126 -11.84 21.65 -0.49
CA MET A 126 -12.25 23.01 -0.16
C MET A 126 -12.47 23.22 1.35
N ASN A 127 -11.51 22.78 2.17
CA ASN A 127 -11.53 22.83 3.63
C ASN A 127 -12.72 22.09 4.29
N ARG A 128 -13.32 21.11 3.58
CA ARG A 128 -14.36 20.23 4.11
C ARG A 128 -13.82 18.81 4.15
N THR A 129 -13.79 18.21 5.35
CA THR A 129 -13.42 16.81 5.53
C THR A 129 -14.38 15.91 4.76
N VAL A 130 -13.84 15.16 3.80
CA VAL A 130 -14.61 14.19 3.02
C VAL A 130 -14.74 12.90 3.83
N LEU A 131 -13.62 12.45 4.39
CA LEU A 131 -13.51 11.19 5.12
C LEU A 131 -12.31 11.23 6.07
N CYS A 132 -12.46 10.58 7.23
CA CYS A 132 -11.38 10.20 8.13
C CYS A 132 -11.48 8.69 8.38
N VAL A 133 -10.37 7.96 8.22
CA VAL A 133 -10.31 6.50 8.34
C VAL A 133 -9.15 6.10 9.23
N ASP A 134 -9.47 5.34 10.27
CA ASP A 134 -8.47 4.70 11.10
C ASP A 134 -7.84 3.51 10.36
N THR A 135 -6.52 3.42 10.43
CA THR A 135 -5.77 2.30 9.85
C THR A 135 -6.05 1.04 10.68
N GLN A 136 -6.77 0.09 10.10
CA GLN A 136 -7.13 -1.16 10.77
C GLN A 136 -5.90 -2.04 11.03
N SER A 137 -5.90 -2.70 12.19
CA SER A 137 -4.92 -3.74 12.51
C SER A 137 -5.14 -4.97 11.62
N ALA A 138 -4.05 -5.57 11.17
CA ALA A 138 -4.03 -6.85 10.49
C ALA A 138 -3.69 -7.99 11.48
N HIS A 139 -4.01 -9.22 11.10
CA HIS A 139 -3.62 -10.42 11.84
C HIS A 139 -2.71 -11.30 10.98
N LEU A 140 -1.82 -12.05 11.62
CA LEU A 140 -1.12 -13.13 10.92
C LEU A 140 -2.07 -14.28 10.64
N LYS A 141 -1.86 -14.99 9.52
CA LYS A 141 -2.80 -16.01 9.02
C LYS A 141 -2.91 -17.19 9.97
N ARG A 142 -1.78 -17.70 10.46
CA ARG A 142 -1.75 -18.84 11.41
C ARG A 142 -1.74 -18.40 12.88
N TYR A 143 -1.38 -17.13 13.13
CA TYR A 143 -1.22 -16.57 14.46
C TYR A 143 -2.18 -15.39 14.64
N SER A 144 -3.48 -15.69 14.69
CA SER A 144 -4.53 -14.67 14.79
C SER A 144 -4.48 -13.86 16.09
N ASP A 145 -3.80 -14.40 17.10
CA ASP A 145 -3.53 -13.77 18.38
C ASP A 145 -2.46 -12.67 18.32
N ILE A 146 -1.75 -12.56 17.19
CA ILE A 146 -0.82 -11.48 16.90
C ILE A 146 -1.51 -10.43 16.03
N ASN A 147 -1.68 -9.24 16.60
CA ASN A 147 -2.17 -8.06 15.87
C ASN A 147 -0.98 -7.25 15.36
N ILE A 148 -1.06 -6.80 14.12
CA ILE A 148 -0.05 -5.97 13.47
C ILE A 148 -0.69 -4.64 13.09
N LYS A 149 -0.10 -3.54 13.54
CA LYS A 149 -0.42 -2.20 13.04
C LYS A 149 0.82 -1.61 12.39
N ALA A 150 0.73 -1.31 11.10
CA ALA A 150 1.83 -0.68 10.37
C ALA A 150 1.62 0.83 10.31
N SER A 151 2.64 1.60 10.68
CA SER A 151 2.67 3.05 10.44
C SER A 151 3.37 3.34 9.12
N THR A 152 2.70 4.09 8.23
CA THR A 152 3.24 4.46 6.92
C THR A 152 3.51 5.95 6.80
N TYR A 153 4.48 6.34 5.99
CA TYR A 153 4.80 7.74 5.65
C TYR A 153 5.31 7.84 4.21
N VAL A 154 5.31 9.03 3.63
CA VAL A 154 5.92 9.24 2.31
C VAL A 154 7.44 9.22 2.43
N CYS A 155 8.08 8.21 1.86
CA CYS A 155 9.51 8.12 1.67
C CYS A 155 9.89 8.71 0.31
N GLU A 156 10.44 9.93 0.32
CA GLU A 156 10.80 10.64 -0.92
C GLU A 156 11.84 9.90 -1.78
N PRO A 157 12.96 9.37 -1.22
CA PRO A 157 13.95 8.66 -2.05
C PRO A 157 13.40 7.43 -2.78
N LEU A 158 12.41 6.76 -2.18
CA LEU A 158 11.77 5.58 -2.75
C LEU A 158 10.53 5.91 -3.60
N CYS A 159 10.05 7.16 -3.53
CA CYS A 159 8.83 7.68 -4.12
C CYS A 159 7.58 6.85 -3.76
N CYS A 160 7.42 6.45 -2.50
CA CYS A 160 6.30 5.60 -2.06
C CYS A 160 5.84 5.90 -0.62
N LEU A 161 4.66 5.39 -0.23
CA LEU A 161 4.28 5.32 1.18
C LEU A 161 4.94 4.10 1.82
N PHE A 162 6.05 4.30 2.51
CA PHE A 162 6.83 3.23 3.10
C PHE A 162 6.32 2.88 4.51
N PRO A 163 6.24 1.58 4.88
CA PRO A 163 5.96 1.17 6.25
C PRO A 163 7.21 1.38 7.13
N GLU A 164 7.17 2.33 8.05
CA GLU A 164 8.33 2.64 8.92
C GLU A 164 8.44 1.70 10.11
N ARG A 165 7.32 1.44 10.79
CA ARG A 165 7.30 0.64 12.01
C ARG A 165 6.09 -0.28 12.01
N LEU A 166 6.24 -1.41 12.66
CA LEU A 166 5.16 -2.33 12.96
C LEU A 166 4.98 -2.38 14.47
N GLN A 167 3.77 -2.10 14.94
CA GLN A 167 3.40 -2.43 16.29
C GLN A 167 2.81 -3.84 16.30
N LEU A 168 3.55 -4.79 16.87
CA LEU A 168 3.07 -6.14 17.14
C LEU A 168 2.38 -6.12 18.51
N SER A 169 1.16 -6.63 18.59
CA SER A 169 0.45 -6.81 19.85
C SER A 169 0.14 -8.29 20.05
N LEU A 170 0.59 -8.85 21.16
CA LEU A 170 0.37 -10.24 21.54
C LEU A 170 -0.81 -10.37 22.48
N SER A 171 -1.28 -11.61 22.67
CA SER A 171 -2.19 -11.97 23.76
C SER A 171 -1.63 -11.49 25.11
N GLY A 172 -2.47 -10.84 25.91
CA GLY A 172 -2.06 -10.27 27.21
C GLY A 172 -1.68 -8.79 27.17
N GLY A 173 -1.83 -8.11 26.02
CA GLY A 173 -1.69 -6.65 25.92
C GLY A 173 -0.24 -6.16 25.82
N ILE A 174 0.71 -7.07 25.61
CA ILE A 174 2.10 -6.74 25.33
C ILE A 174 2.20 -6.20 23.91
N THR A 175 2.73 -4.99 23.75
CA THR A 175 2.97 -4.38 22.44
C THR A 175 4.45 -4.11 22.22
N PHE A 176 4.98 -4.50 21.07
CA PHE A 176 6.37 -4.27 20.70
C PHE A 176 6.49 -3.56 19.34
N PRO A 177 7.21 -2.42 19.27
CA PRO A 177 7.50 -1.77 18.01
C PRO A 177 8.69 -2.42 17.30
N VAL A 178 8.51 -2.85 16.06
CA VAL A 178 9.56 -3.29 15.15
C VAL A 178 9.86 -2.16 14.19
N ASP A 179 11.07 -1.61 14.26
CA ASP A 179 11.55 -0.59 13.33
C ASP A 179 11.97 -1.23 11.99
N LEU A 180 11.49 -0.67 10.89
CA LEU A 180 11.79 -1.07 9.51
C LEU A 180 12.78 -0.13 8.82
N LYS A 181 13.35 0.85 9.54
CA LYS A 181 14.35 1.80 9.01
C LYS A 181 15.53 1.12 8.32
N ASN A 182 16.02 -0.01 8.86
CA ASN A 182 17.12 -0.74 8.23
C ASN A 182 16.73 -1.29 6.83
N ILE A 183 15.46 -1.64 6.64
CA ILE A 183 14.94 -2.09 5.33
C ILE A 183 14.88 -0.88 4.39
N GLU A 184 14.36 0.26 4.84
CA GLU A 184 14.35 1.52 4.09
C GLU A 184 15.76 1.91 3.62
N GLU A 185 16.71 2.04 4.53
CA GLU A 185 18.09 2.45 4.23
C GLU A 185 18.76 1.51 3.23
N THR A 186 18.52 0.19 3.38
CA THR A 186 19.03 -0.81 2.45
C THR A 186 18.45 -0.61 1.05
N LEU A 187 17.13 -0.36 0.96
CA LEU A 187 16.45 -0.12 -0.31
C LEU A 187 16.91 1.19 -0.98
N ILE A 188 17.10 2.26 -0.20
CA ILE A 188 17.63 3.53 -0.69
C ILE A 188 19.05 3.34 -1.22
N ALA A 189 19.93 2.68 -0.46
CA ALA A 189 21.31 2.44 -0.90
C ALA A 189 21.40 1.56 -2.16
N MET A 190 20.44 0.65 -2.38
CA MET A 190 20.34 -0.10 -3.63
C MET A 190 19.81 0.78 -4.78
N ALA A 191 18.84 1.65 -4.49
CA ALA A 191 18.29 2.61 -5.45
C ALA A 191 19.36 3.58 -5.98
N GLU A 192 20.17 4.13 -5.07
CA GLU A 192 21.22 5.12 -5.36
C GLU A 192 22.37 4.56 -6.21
N LYS A 193 22.55 3.24 -6.27
CA LYS A 193 23.55 2.58 -7.12
C LYS A 193 23.24 2.63 -8.63
N GLY A 194 22.18 3.34 -9.01
CA GLY A 194 22.09 3.95 -10.33
C GLY A 194 21.05 3.36 -11.28
N ASN A 195 20.13 2.52 -10.81
CA ASN A 195 19.02 2.07 -11.65
C ASN A 195 17.77 1.63 -10.88
N LEU A 196 17.22 2.54 -10.06
CA LEU A 196 16.01 2.28 -9.29
C LEU A 196 14.84 1.80 -10.16
N CYS A 197 14.68 2.33 -11.38
CA CYS A 197 13.62 1.93 -12.29
C CYS A 197 13.79 0.47 -12.77
N ASP A 198 14.97 0.09 -13.26
CA ASP A 198 15.18 -1.28 -13.72
C ASP A 198 15.18 -2.26 -12.55
N TRP A 199 15.70 -1.86 -11.39
CA TRP A 199 15.59 -2.66 -10.17
C TRP A 199 14.13 -2.88 -9.76
N LYS A 200 13.28 -1.84 -9.82
CA LYS A 200 11.84 -1.97 -9.53
C LYS A 200 11.16 -2.94 -10.48
N GLU A 201 11.46 -2.90 -11.77
CA GLU A 201 10.89 -3.85 -12.74
C GLU A 201 11.39 -5.29 -12.50
N GLN A 202 12.67 -5.48 -12.19
CA GLN A 202 13.22 -6.79 -11.83
C GLN A 202 12.59 -7.32 -10.53
N GLU A 203 12.48 -6.49 -9.51
CA GLU A 203 11.88 -6.88 -8.23
C GLU A 203 10.38 -7.16 -8.38
N ARG A 204 9.66 -6.40 -9.22
CA ARG A 204 8.26 -6.67 -9.55
C ARG A 204 8.08 -8.04 -10.17
N LYS A 205 8.93 -8.38 -11.15
CA LYS A 205 8.94 -9.69 -11.79
C LYS A 205 9.22 -10.81 -10.79
N ALA A 206 10.23 -10.62 -9.93
CA ALA A 206 10.59 -11.58 -8.89
C ALA A 206 9.47 -11.77 -7.86
N ALA A 207 8.84 -10.69 -7.41
CA ALA A 207 7.75 -10.71 -6.43
C ALA A 207 6.48 -11.39 -6.97
N ILE A 208 6.08 -11.08 -8.21
CA ILE A 208 4.93 -11.74 -8.86
C ILE A 208 5.22 -13.24 -9.04
N SER A 209 6.41 -13.56 -9.55
CA SER A 209 6.79 -14.96 -9.84
C SER A 209 6.91 -15.80 -8.57
N SER A 210 7.57 -15.29 -7.53
CA SER A 210 7.68 -16.00 -6.24
C SER A 210 6.32 -16.22 -5.61
N ARG A 211 5.39 -15.26 -5.75
CA ARG A 211 4.05 -15.39 -5.19
C ARG A 211 3.19 -16.40 -5.92
N ILE A 212 3.27 -16.43 -7.25
CA ILE A 212 2.64 -17.48 -8.06
C ILE A 212 3.19 -18.85 -7.68
N ASN A 213 4.52 -18.99 -7.60
CA ASN A 213 5.17 -20.24 -7.18
C ASN A 213 4.73 -20.69 -5.78
N LEU A 214 4.67 -19.77 -4.82
CA LEU A 214 4.24 -20.05 -3.46
C LEU A 214 2.77 -20.51 -3.42
N GLY A 215 1.88 -19.84 -4.15
CA GLY A 215 0.47 -20.23 -4.24
C GLY A 215 0.28 -21.61 -4.90
N ILE A 216 1.04 -21.91 -5.96
CA ILE A 216 1.07 -23.24 -6.59
C ILE A 216 1.52 -24.30 -5.59
N ALA A 217 2.59 -24.04 -4.82
CA ALA A 217 3.09 -24.97 -3.81
C ALA A 217 2.06 -25.21 -2.69
N GLN A 218 1.37 -24.16 -2.24
CA GLN A 218 0.34 -24.24 -1.21
C GLN A 218 -0.91 -25.02 -1.66
N ALA A 219 -1.22 -25.01 -2.96
CA ALA A 219 -2.31 -25.82 -3.52
C ALA A 219 -2.03 -27.33 -3.49
N GLY A 220 -0.84 -27.77 -3.07
CA GLY A 220 -0.52 -29.17 -2.84
C GLY A 220 -0.40 -30.01 -4.11
N VAL A 221 -0.30 -29.37 -5.28
CA VAL A 221 -0.17 -30.07 -6.56
C VAL A 221 1.28 -30.52 -6.71
N THR A 222 1.54 -31.79 -6.39
CA THR A 222 2.87 -32.40 -6.52
C THR A 222 3.16 -32.72 -7.99
N ALA A 223 4.40 -32.44 -8.44
CA ALA A 223 4.90 -32.69 -9.80
C ALA A 223 4.15 -31.96 -10.94
N ILE A 224 3.90 -30.66 -10.79
CA ILE A 224 3.52 -29.80 -11.92
C ILE A 224 4.75 -29.57 -12.81
N ASP A 225 4.67 -29.96 -14.08
CA ASP A 225 5.68 -29.60 -15.09
C ASP A 225 5.70 -28.08 -15.37
N ASP A 226 6.78 -27.59 -15.97
CA ASP A 226 6.92 -26.16 -16.22
C ASP A 226 5.86 -25.62 -17.20
N ALA A 227 5.29 -26.48 -18.07
CA ALA A 227 4.25 -26.08 -19.00
C ALA A 227 2.92 -25.75 -18.28
N ILE A 228 2.52 -26.57 -17.32
CA ILE A 228 1.32 -26.33 -16.50
C ILE A 228 1.56 -25.14 -15.57
N LYS A 229 2.75 -24.98 -14.98
CA LYS A 229 3.09 -23.77 -14.18
C LYS A 229 2.96 -22.51 -15.00
N ASN A 230 3.51 -22.48 -16.22
CA ASN A 230 3.40 -21.34 -17.12
C ASN A 230 1.94 -21.05 -17.51
N LYS A 231 1.11 -22.09 -17.70
CA LYS A 231 -0.32 -21.93 -17.98
C LYS A 231 -1.08 -21.33 -16.80
N ILE A 232 -0.81 -21.79 -15.58
CA ILE A 232 -1.39 -21.22 -14.35
C ILE A 232 -0.95 -19.75 -14.22
N ALA A 233 0.36 -19.49 -14.36
CA ALA A 233 0.91 -18.14 -14.25
C ALA A 233 0.30 -17.19 -15.28
N ALA A 234 0.18 -17.60 -16.55
CA ALA A 234 -0.46 -16.80 -17.59
C ALA A 234 -1.92 -16.46 -17.24
N LYS A 235 -2.68 -17.44 -16.75
CA LYS A 235 -4.07 -17.25 -16.33
C LYS A 235 -4.18 -16.32 -15.11
N VAL A 236 -3.26 -16.42 -14.15
CA VAL A 236 -3.20 -15.52 -13.00
C VAL A 236 -2.89 -14.10 -13.48
N ILE A 237 -1.88 -13.92 -14.33
CA ILE A 237 -1.49 -12.62 -14.91
C ILE A 237 -2.65 -11.97 -15.69
N GLU A 238 -3.35 -12.76 -16.50
CA GLU A 238 -4.53 -12.34 -17.24
C GLU A 238 -5.67 -11.90 -16.30
N ASN A 239 -6.06 -12.76 -15.36
CA ASN A 239 -7.14 -12.48 -14.41
C ASN A 239 -6.86 -11.29 -13.49
N THR A 240 -5.58 -11.03 -13.20
CA THR A 240 -5.15 -9.90 -12.37
C THR A 240 -4.90 -8.63 -13.18
N ASN A 241 -5.07 -8.68 -14.51
CA ASN A 241 -4.82 -7.58 -15.46
C ASN A 241 -3.39 -7.01 -15.35
N LEU A 242 -2.41 -7.87 -15.08
CA LEU A 242 -1.02 -7.47 -14.93
C LEU A 242 -0.36 -7.22 -16.29
N LYS A 243 -0.47 -5.99 -16.78
CA LYS A 243 0.22 -5.58 -18.01
C LYS A 243 1.73 -5.73 -17.88
N ASN A 244 2.32 -6.33 -18.91
CA ASN A 244 3.75 -6.57 -19.07
C ASN A 244 4.40 -7.35 -17.91
N ALA A 245 3.61 -8.07 -17.11
CA ALA A 245 4.17 -8.98 -16.13
C ALA A 245 4.76 -10.20 -16.85
N ALA A 246 6.02 -10.49 -16.55
CA ALA A 246 6.66 -11.73 -16.94
C ALA A 246 6.67 -12.69 -15.75
N PHE A 247 6.40 -13.96 -16.02
CA PHE A 247 6.59 -15.03 -15.03
C PHE A 247 7.91 -15.74 -15.31
N GLU A 248 8.70 -15.96 -14.27
CA GLU A 248 9.88 -16.81 -14.33
C GLU A 248 9.85 -17.86 -13.20
N PRO A 249 9.85 -19.16 -13.55
CA PRO A 249 9.63 -20.23 -12.57
C PRO A 249 10.75 -20.34 -11.54
N ASN A 250 11.94 -19.83 -11.84
CA ASN A 250 13.13 -19.96 -10.99
C ASN A 250 13.16 -18.96 -9.82
N TYR A 251 12.25 -18.00 -9.77
CA TYR A 251 12.14 -17.10 -8.62
C TYR A 251 11.44 -17.80 -7.45
N ALA A 252 12.24 -18.29 -6.50
CA ALA A 252 11.74 -18.81 -5.23
C ALA A 252 11.33 -17.68 -4.26
N GLN A 253 12.04 -16.55 -4.29
CA GLN A 253 11.81 -15.39 -3.42
C GLN A 253 12.32 -14.12 -4.09
N SER A 254 11.80 -12.97 -3.65
CA SER A 254 12.20 -11.65 -4.14
C SER A 254 13.33 -11.06 -3.29
N SER A 255 14.04 -10.03 -3.78
CA SER A 255 15.13 -9.41 -3.02
C SER A 255 14.63 -8.64 -1.80
N VAL A 256 13.47 -7.97 -1.89
CA VAL A 256 12.80 -7.35 -0.74
C VAL A 256 12.46 -8.39 0.33
N THR A 257 11.96 -9.56 -0.07
CA THR A 257 11.62 -10.63 0.88
C THR A 257 12.86 -11.07 1.67
N GLN A 258 14.00 -11.21 0.99
CA GLN A 258 15.28 -11.56 1.63
C GLN A 258 15.78 -10.47 2.57
N ILE A 259 15.67 -9.20 2.16
CA ILE A 259 16.07 -8.04 2.98
C ILE A 259 15.23 -7.97 4.24
N VAL A 260 13.90 -8.05 4.09
CA VAL A 260 12.95 -8.06 5.19
C VAL A 260 13.27 -9.20 6.16
N TYR A 261 13.43 -10.42 5.67
CA TYR A 261 13.78 -11.57 6.51
C TYR A 261 15.07 -11.30 7.29
N SER A 262 16.12 -10.86 6.60
CA SER A 262 17.42 -10.59 7.19
C SER A 262 17.37 -9.49 8.25
N CYS A 263 16.56 -8.44 8.04
CA CYS A 263 16.38 -7.35 8.99
C CYS A 263 15.58 -7.79 10.22
N LEU A 264 14.48 -8.54 10.02
CA LEU A 264 13.67 -9.04 11.13
C LEU A 264 14.43 -10.08 11.96
N PHE A 265 15.15 -10.99 11.31
CA PHE A 265 15.94 -12.02 11.98
C PHE A 265 17.08 -11.43 12.83
N LYS A 266 17.67 -10.29 12.43
CA LYS A 266 18.71 -9.59 13.19
C LYS A 266 18.16 -8.76 14.36
N ASN A 267 16.84 -8.61 14.47
CA ASN A 267 16.24 -7.87 15.57
C ASN A 267 16.19 -8.78 16.80
N GLU A 268 17.16 -8.62 17.70
CA GLU A 268 17.30 -9.45 18.90
C GLU A 268 16.05 -9.42 19.79
N ILE A 269 15.40 -8.26 19.92
CA ILE A 269 14.21 -8.14 20.77
C ILE A 269 13.03 -8.92 20.17
N LEU A 270 12.85 -8.81 18.84
CA LEU A 270 11.84 -9.59 18.12
C LEU A 270 12.12 -11.09 18.25
N MET A 271 13.37 -11.51 18.04
CA MET A 271 13.74 -12.93 18.11
C MET A 271 13.57 -13.51 19.51
N ASN A 272 14.03 -12.82 20.55
CA ASN A 272 13.83 -13.25 21.94
C ASN A 272 12.34 -13.39 22.26
N MET A 273 11.51 -12.45 21.80
CA MET A 273 10.06 -12.54 22.00
C MET A 273 9.44 -13.75 21.27
N LEU A 274 9.85 -14.00 20.02
CA LEU A 274 9.37 -15.16 19.25
C LEU A 274 9.83 -16.50 19.83
N GLU A 275 10.95 -16.53 20.55
CA GLU A 275 11.46 -17.71 21.25
C GLU A 275 10.77 -17.94 22.60
N GLU A 276 10.55 -16.88 23.38
CA GLU A 276 9.85 -16.94 24.68
C GLU A 276 8.38 -17.32 24.52
N SER A 277 7.75 -16.85 23.43
CA SER A 277 6.46 -17.33 22.99
C SER A 277 6.63 -18.68 22.29
N SER A 278 6.76 -19.73 23.10
CA SER A 278 7.00 -21.14 22.68
C SER A 278 6.11 -21.68 21.54
N SER A 279 5.04 -20.98 21.16
CA SER A 279 4.12 -21.27 20.06
C SER A 279 4.44 -20.58 18.73
N HIS A 280 5.24 -19.51 18.69
CA HIS A 280 5.33 -18.63 17.52
C HIS A 280 6.61 -18.83 16.69
N GLY A 281 7.80 -18.87 17.30
CA GLY A 281 9.05 -19.36 16.68
C GLY A 281 9.39 -18.87 15.24
N LEU A 282 10.21 -19.64 14.51
CA LEU A 282 10.65 -19.30 13.15
C LEU A 282 9.51 -19.28 12.10
N LEU A 283 8.42 -19.99 12.36
CA LEU A 283 7.25 -19.99 11.47
C LEU A 283 6.52 -18.65 11.52
N CYS A 284 6.40 -18.04 12.71
CA CYS A 284 5.87 -16.68 12.86
C CYS A 284 6.76 -15.65 12.19
N LEU A 285 8.09 -15.79 12.29
CA LEU A 285 9.04 -14.92 11.58
C LEU A 285 8.81 -14.95 10.05
N ASN A 286 8.56 -16.13 9.48
CA ASN A 286 8.27 -16.28 8.06
C ASN A 286 6.96 -15.60 7.65
N GLU A 287 5.88 -15.74 8.44
CA GLU A 287 4.62 -15.04 8.16
C GLU A 287 4.74 -13.52 8.31
N LEU A 288 5.48 -13.06 9.33
CA LEU A 288 5.76 -11.63 9.50
C LEU A 288 6.59 -11.09 8.33
N THR A 289 7.59 -11.85 7.88
CA THR A 289 8.38 -11.52 6.69
C THR A 289 7.50 -11.39 5.45
N GLU A 290 6.62 -12.36 5.20
CA GLU A 290 5.67 -12.32 4.09
C GLU A 290 4.77 -11.07 4.17
N TYR A 291 4.24 -10.77 5.36
CA TYR A 291 3.39 -9.60 5.58
C TYR A 291 4.13 -8.30 5.27
N VAL A 292 5.35 -8.12 5.78
CA VAL A 292 6.12 -6.90 5.60
C VAL A 292 6.60 -6.74 4.16
N ALA A 293 7.10 -7.81 3.55
CA ALA A 293 7.48 -7.80 2.14
C ALA A 293 6.29 -7.41 1.26
N LEU A 294 5.10 -7.94 1.55
CA LEU A 294 3.87 -7.56 0.85
C LEU A 294 3.54 -6.07 1.03
N GLN A 295 3.67 -5.49 2.23
CA GLN A 295 3.46 -4.04 2.40
C GLN A 295 4.46 -3.24 1.57
N VAL A 296 5.75 -3.56 1.66
CA VAL A 296 6.82 -2.87 0.92
C VAL A 296 6.62 -2.98 -0.59
N HIS A 297 6.30 -4.16 -1.11
CA HIS A 297 6.03 -4.34 -2.53
C HIS A 297 4.79 -3.59 -3.00
N ASN A 298 3.73 -3.57 -2.19
CA ASN A 298 2.54 -2.79 -2.53
C ASN A 298 2.87 -1.30 -2.61
N SER A 299 3.69 -0.78 -1.69
CA SER A 299 4.20 0.59 -1.75
C SER A 299 4.95 0.89 -3.05
N PHE A 300 5.73 -0.07 -3.56
CA PHE A 300 6.54 0.13 -4.77
C PHE A 300 5.79 -0.06 -6.09
N PHE A 301 4.94 -1.07 -6.21
CA PHE A 301 4.41 -1.52 -7.51
C PHE A 301 3.01 -1.04 -7.84
N LEU A 302 2.41 -0.23 -6.98
CA LEU A 302 1.16 0.47 -7.31
C LEU A 302 1.36 1.61 -8.32
N LYS A 303 2.62 1.95 -8.71
CA LYS A 303 2.84 3.01 -9.71
C LYS A 303 4.15 2.96 -10.53
N ILE A 304 4.17 2.21 -11.63
CA ILE A 304 4.82 2.60 -12.90
C ILE A 304 3.97 2.10 -14.09
N TYR A 305 2.85 2.76 -14.38
CA TYR A 305 2.32 2.88 -15.74
C TYR A 305 1.57 4.21 -15.86
N LEU A 306 2.30 5.24 -16.29
CA LEU A 306 1.74 6.49 -16.81
C LEU A 306 1.11 6.33 -18.19
N HIS A 307 0.94 5.10 -18.69
CA HIS A 307 0.09 4.83 -19.83
C HIS A 307 -0.60 3.47 -19.65
N SER A 308 -1.90 3.54 -19.38
CA SER A 308 -2.94 2.53 -19.59
C SER A 308 -3.57 1.86 -18.35
N LEU A 309 -4.92 1.99 -18.33
CA LEU A 309 -5.96 1.34 -17.50
C LEU A 309 -6.29 2.08 -16.20
N LYS A 310 -7.42 2.79 -16.09
CA LYS A 310 -8.83 2.33 -16.12
C LYS A 310 -9.09 1.05 -15.29
N GLN A 311 -9.79 1.27 -14.18
CA GLN A 311 -10.58 0.31 -13.40
C GLN A 311 -9.81 -0.82 -12.70
N GLN A 312 -9.55 -0.64 -11.40
CA GLN A 312 -10.24 -1.34 -10.30
C GLN A 312 -9.38 -1.30 -9.03
N LYS A 313 -10.07 -1.41 -7.91
CA LYS A 313 -9.61 -1.43 -6.52
C LYS A 313 -8.97 -2.79 -6.15
N MET A 314 -8.09 -2.79 -5.15
CA MET A 314 -7.29 -3.90 -4.57
C MET A 314 -5.86 -4.05 -5.10
N ARG A 315 -4.90 -4.22 -4.17
CA ARG A 315 -3.44 -4.20 -4.35
C ARG A 315 -2.93 -5.31 -5.28
N LEU A 316 -1.88 -5.01 -6.07
CA LEU A 316 -1.34 -5.87 -7.14
C LEU A 316 -1.05 -7.31 -6.68
N ILE A 317 -0.27 -7.45 -5.62
CA ILE A 317 0.16 -8.75 -5.10
C ILE A 317 -0.97 -9.43 -4.32
N THR A 318 -1.79 -8.64 -3.61
CA THR A 318 -2.99 -9.16 -2.96
C THR A 318 -4.00 -9.75 -3.96
N ARG A 319 -4.07 -9.21 -5.19
CA ARG A 319 -4.89 -9.80 -6.27
C ARG A 319 -4.33 -11.11 -6.78
N VAL A 320 -3.01 -11.23 -6.91
CA VAL A 320 -2.35 -12.50 -7.27
C VAL A 320 -2.75 -13.57 -6.25
N ASP A 321 -2.68 -13.24 -4.97
CA ASP A 321 -3.03 -14.16 -3.86
C ASP A 321 -4.49 -14.59 -3.92
N HIS A 322 -5.38 -13.62 -4.02
CA HIS A 322 -6.82 -13.88 -4.10
C HIS A 322 -7.15 -14.73 -5.33
N THR A 323 -6.54 -14.41 -6.47
CA THR A 323 -6.78 -15.12 -7.73
C THR A 323 -6.34 -16.57 -7.63
N ILE A 324 -5.15 -16.84 -7.09
CA ILE A 324 -4.67 -18.21 -6.91
C ILE A 324 -5.57 -18.98 -5.93
N ASN A 325 -5.97 -18.37 -4.81
CA ASN A 325 -6.87 -18.99 -3.84
C ASN A 325 -8.27 -19.27 -4.41
N SER A 326 -8.70 -18.52 -5.43
CA SER A 326 -9.98 -18.72 -6.11
C SER A 326 -9.92 -19.73 -7.27
N MET A 327 -8.72 -20.15 -7.67
CA MET A 327 -8.57 -21.18 -8.71
C MET A 327 -8.74 -22.56 -8.08
N ASP A 328 -9.77 -23.29 -8.50
CA ASP A 328 -9.87 -24.74 -8.27
C ASP A 328 -8.74 -25.45 -9.03
N LEU A 329 -7.57 -25.55 -8.40
CA LEU A 329 -6.41 -26.28 -8.90
C LEU A 329 -6.64 -27.78 -8.68
N GLN A 330 -7.56 -28.37 -9.45
CA GLN A 330 -7.77 -29.82 -9.43
C GLN A 330 -6.51 -30.54 -9.93
N SER A 331 -6.05 -31.54 -9.17
CA SER A 331 -4.98 -32.46 -9.56
C SER A 331 -5.33 -33.12 -10.91
N PRO A 332 -4.42 -33.14 -11.90
CA PRO A 332 -4.62 -33.89 -13.14
C PRO A 332 -4.43 -35.38 -12.82
N GLY A 333 -5.47 -36.00 -12.26
CA GLY A 333 -5.42 -37.38 -11.79
C GLY A 333 -6.80 -38.03 -11.79
N ASN A 334 -7.42 -38.14 -12.97
CA ASN A 334 -8.30 -39.24 -13.38
C ASN A 334 -8.92 -38.96 -14.75
N THR A 335 -8.11 -39.01 -15.82
CA THR A 335 -8.64 -39.40 -17.13
C THR A 335 -8.96 -40.89 -17.07
N LYS A 336 -10.23 -41.22 -16.78
CA LYS A 336 -10.79 -42.52 -17.13
C LYS A 336 -10.67 -42.68 -18.65
N THR A 337 -9.93 -43.68 -19.07
CA THR A 337 -9.94 -44.23 -20.42
C THR A 337 -11.35 -44.72 -20.77
N LEU A 338 -11.71 -44.51 -22.04
CA LEU A 338 -12.87 -45.09 -22.74
C LEU A 338 -12.89 -46.62 -22.64
#